data_AF-A0A932LBE7-F1
#
_entry.id   AF-A0A932LBE7-F1
#
_cell.length_a   1.000
_cell.length_b   1.000
_cell.length_c   1.000
_cell.angle_alpha   90.00
_cell.angle_beta   90.00
_cell.angle_gamma   90.00
#
_symmetry.space_group_name_H-M   'P 1'
#
loop_
_entity.id
_entity.type
_entity.pdbx_description
1 polymer ?
#
loop_
_entity_poly.entity_id
_entity_poly.type
_entity_poly.pdbx_seq_one_letter_code
_entity_poly.pdbx_strand_id
1 'polypeptide(L)'
;MNERARAIAILNQARDLLIERLTERIIDTETAILDEVCGLAYSSELDTLYEHFGLRLNHINVLLANLPPVESETAPQPTEREPADATMTAMTAETIYPMEQIDTVAFTQPSVYPEAFQGQSPVSLQLFTRQVQAGDVAAAGRSLAELFDLDETRALACAATFRDELNKSPDVLLKAFQLRHEIQSGSANSALVLLWECFGLQGMESVGVLQSLKCRLL
;
A
#
# COMPACT_ATOMS: atom_id res chain seq x y z
N MET A 1 -15.49 -27.16 -25.91
CA MET A 1 -14.15 -26.64 -26.21
C MET A 1 -14.12 -25.16 -26.68
N ASN A 2 -15.11 -24.31 -26.39
CA ASN A 2 -15.08 -22.90 -26.83
C ASN A 2 -15.38 -21.87 -25.72
N GLU A 3 -15.75 -22.33 -24.52
CA GLU A 3 -16.11 -21.45 -23.40
C GLU A 3 -14.89 -20.72 -22.82
N ARG A 4 -13.71 -21.34 -22.89
CA ARG A 4 -12.46 -20.76 -22.37
C ARG A 4 -11.88 -19.67 -23.27
N ALA A 5 -11.85 -19.89 -24.59
CA ALA A 5 -11.49 -18.86 -25.55
C ALA A 5 -12.47 -17.68 -25.45
N ARG A 6 -13.77 -17.96 -25.24
CA ARG A 6 -14.79 -16.95 -24.99
C ARG A 6 -14.56 -16.18 -23.68
N ALA A 7 -14.17 -16.85 -22.59
CA ALA A 7 -13.85 -16.20 -21.32
C ALA A 7 -12.64 -15.26 -21.45
N ILE A 8 -11.58 -15.69 -22.14
CA ILE A 8 -10.39 -14.85 -22.40
C ILE A 8 -10.76 -13.63 -23.25
N ALA A 9 -11.59 -13.81 -24.30
CA ALA A 9 -12.07 -12.70 -25.13
C ALA A 9 -12.88 -11.68 -24.32
N ILE A 10 -13.78 -12.13 -23.44
CA ILE A 10 -14.57 -11.27 -22.56
C ILE A 10 -13.67 -10.51 -21.56
N LEU A 11 -12.69 -11.19 -20.96
CA LEU A 11 -11.77 -10.56 -20.00
C LEU A 11 -10.87 -9.52 -20.67
N ASN A 12 -10.37 -9.78 -21.88
CA ASN A 12 -9.63 -8.80 -22.66
C ASN A 12 -10.51 -7.59 -23.01
N GLN A 13 -11.74 -7.82 -23.48
CA GLN A 13 -12.68 -6.74 -23.77
C GLN A 13 -13.00 -5.89 -22.53
N ALA A 14 -13.18 -6.52 -21.37
CA ALA A 14 -13.42 -5.83 -20.11
C ALA A 14 -12.22 -5.00 -19.65
N ARG A 15 -10.99 -5.52 -19.83
CA ARG A 15 -9.75 -4.78 -19.56
C ARG A 15 -9.67 -3.54 -20.43
N ASP A 16 -9.86 -3.70 -21.74
CA ASP A 16 -9.68 -2.60 -22.70
C ASP A 16 -10.72 -1.49 -22.46
N LEU A 17 -11.98 -1.86 -22.17
CA LEU A 17 -13.03 -0.90 -21.81
C LEU A 17 -12.75 -0.17 -20.49
N LEU A 18 -12.17 -0.85 -19.49
CA LEU A 18 -11.78 -0.21 -18.23
C LEU A 18 -10.60 0.76 -18.41
N ILE A 19 -9.65 0.44 -19.30
CA ILE A 19 -8.54 1.34 -19.66
C ILE A 19 -9.08 2.59 -20.35
N GLU A 20 -10.01 2.42 -21.30
CA GLU A 20 -10.65 3.54 -22.01
C GLU A 20 -11.36 4.47 -21.02
N ARG A 21 -12.22 3.91 -20.15
CA ARG A 21 -12.93 4.69 -19.13
C ARG A 21 -12.02 5.34 -18.11
N LEU A 22 -10.94 4.68 -17.71
CA LEU A 22 -9.94 5.27 -16.81
C LEU A 22 -9.26 6.46 -17.50
N THR A 23 -8.94 6.33 -18.78
CA THR A 23 -8.29 7.39 -19.56
C THR A 23 -9.21 8.60 -19.70
N GLU A 24 -10.48 8.39 -20.08
CA GLU A 24 -11.49 9.46 -20.11
C GLU A 24 -11.62 10.14 -18.74
N ARG A 25 -11.71 9.34 -17.67
CA ARG A 25 -11.88 9.89 -16.33
C ARG A 25 -10.68 10.71 -15.88
N ILE A 26 -9.45 10.28 -16.18
CA ILE A 26 -8.22 11.03 -15.88
C ILE A 26 -8.21 12.36 -16.62
N ILE A 27 -8.63 12.39 -17.89
CA ILE A 27 -8.72 13.63 -18.67
C ILE A 27 -9.76 14.57 -18.04
N ASP A 28 -10.94 14.05 -17.68
CA ASP A 28 -12.00 14.85 -17.07
C ASP A 28 -11.60 15.45 -15.71
N THR A 29 -10.76 14.75 -14.95
CA THR A 29 -10.29 15.18 -13.62
C THR A 29 -8.88 15.78 -13.65
N GLU A 30 -8.31 16.07 -14.83
CA GLU A 30 -6.91 16.50 -14.99
C GLU A 30 -6.57 17.70 -14.09
N THR A 31 -7.40 18.73 -14.11
CA THR A 31 -7.16 19.97 -13.35
C THR A 31 -7.17 19.73 -11.85
N ALA A 32 -8.07 18.86 -11.38
CA ALA A 32 -8.19 18.56 -9.96
C ALA A 32 -7.07 17.63 -9.46
N ILE A 33 -6.57 16.73 -10.32
CA ILE A 33 -5.34 15.96 -10.05
C ILE A 33 -4.13 16.90 -9.97
N LEU A 34 -4.02 17.89 -10.88
CA LEU A 34 -2.95 18.88 -10.82
C LEU A 34 -3.02 19.72 -9.54
N ASP A 35 -4.22 20.15 -9.16
CA ASP A 35 -4.45 20.87 -7.90
C ASP A 35 -4.11 20.00 -6.69
N GLU A 36 -4.41 18.70 -6.69
CA GLU A 36 -4.04 17.75 -5.65
C GLU A 36 -2.51 17.59 -5.54
N VAL A 37 -1.81 17.43 -6.67
CA VAL A 37 -0.34 17.33 -6.71
C VAL A 37 0.33 18.62 -6.25
N CYS A 38 -0.27 19.78 -6.55
CA CYS A 38 0.18 21.08 -6.05
C CYS A 38 -0.22 21.35 -4.59
N GLY A 39 -0.96 20.45 -3.94
CA GLY A 39 -1.46 20.62 -2.56
C GLY A 39 -2.52 21.71 -2.42
N LEU A 40 -3.14 22.11 -3.53
CA LEU A 40 -4.21 23.11 -3.61
C LEU A 40 -5.59 22.50 -3.38
N ALA A 41 -5.74 21.19 -3.61
CA ALA A 41 -6.96 20.44 -3.34
C ALA A 41 -6.82 19.54 -2.10
N TYR A 42 -7.88 19.48 -1.29
CA TYR A 42 -8.00 18.57 -0.13
C TYR A 42 -8.67 17.24 -0.47
N SER A 43 -9.17 17.08 -1.70
CA SER A 43 -9.81 15.85 -2.17
C SER A 43 -8.78 14.91 -2.77
N SER A 44 -8.80 13.65 -2.32
CA SER A 44 -7.95 12.58 -2.81
C SER A 44 -8.54 11.95 -4.08
N GLU A 45 -8.68 12.74 -5.14
CA GLU A 45 -9.26 12.26 -6.40
C GLU A 45 -8.37 11.17 -7.01
N LEU A 46 -7.05 11.30 -6.86
CA LEU A 46 -6.09 10.27 -7.25
C LEU A 46 -6.34 8.93 -6.54
N ASP A 47 -6.57 8.96 -5.23
CA ASP A 47 -6.87 7.74 -4.45
C ASP A 47 -8.19 7.12 -4.91
N THR A 48 -9.22 7.93 -5.15
CA THR A 48 -10.50 7.40 -5.64
C THR A 48 -10.39 6.75 -7.01
N LEU A 49 -9.57 7.31 -7.92
CA LEU A 49 -9.28 6.72 -9.23
C LEU A 49 -8.55 5.38 -9.10
N TYR A 50 -7.55 5.32 -8.22
CA TYR A 50 -6.79 4.11 -7.96
C TYR A 50 -7.67 3.00 -7.37
N GLU A 51 -8.50 3.32 -6.38
CA GLU A 51 -9.42 2.37 -5.77
C GLU A 51 -10.48 1.85 -6.76
N HIS A 52 -11.07 2.73 -7.58
CA HIS A 52 -12.14 2.30 -8.49
C HIS A 52 -11.64 1.55 -9.72
N PHE A 53 -10.53 1.98 -10.32
CA PHE A 53 -10.07 1.44 -11.60
C PHE A 53 -8.79 0.63 -11.46
N GLY A 54 -7.84 1.08 -10.64
CA GLY A 54 -6.57 0.39 -10.42
C GLY A 54 -6.76 -1.02 -9.85
N LEU A 55 -7.58 -1.16 -8.80
CA LEU A 55 -7.89 -2.47 -8.21
C LEU A 55 -8.59 -3.41 -9.21
N ARG A 56 -9.53 -2.90 -10.02
CA ARG A 56 -10.28 -3.71 -11.00
C ARG A 56 -9.40 -4.16 -12.17
N LEU A 57 -8.54 -3.29 -12.67
CA LEU A 57 -7.56 -3.63 -13.71
C LEU A 57 -6.55 -4.66 -13.21
N ASN A 58 -6.05 -4.48 -11.99
CA ASN A 58 -5.13 -5.45 -11.38
C ASN A 58 -5.80 -6.82 -11.24
N HIS A 59 -7.04 -6.88 -10.75
CA HIS A 59 -7.79 -8.12 -10.64
C HIS A 59 -7.97 -8.81 -12.01
N ILE A 60 -8.34 -8.07 -13.07
CA ILE A 60 -8.49 -8.66 -14.41
C ILE A 60 -7.15 -9.16 -14.95
N ASN A 61 -6.05 -8.43 -14.73
CA ASN A 61 -4.72 -8.88 -15.13
C ASN A 61 -4.28 -10.15 -14.38
N VAL A 62 -4.58 -10.26 -13.09
CA VAL A 62 -4.34 -11.48 -12.30
C VAL A 62 -5.18 -12.65 -12.81
N LEU A 63 -6.44 -12.42 -13.18
CA LEU A 63 -7.29 -13.45 -13.77
C LEU A 63 -6.75 -13.92 -15.13
N LEU A 64 -6.30 -12.98 -15.98
CA LEU A 64 -5.66 -13.28 -17.26
C LEU A 64 -4.34 -14.05 -17.08
N ALA A 65 -3.52 -13.70 -16.08
CA ALA A 65 -2.25 -14.36 -15.81
C ALA A 65 -2.41 -15.78 -15.23
N ASN A 66 -3.48 -16.03 -14.46
CA ASN A 66 -3.78 -17.34 -13.89
C ASN A 66 -4.58 -18.27 -14.82
N LEU A 67 -5.03 -17.77 -15.97
CA LEU A 67 -5.60 -18.64 -17.00
C LEU A 67 -4.47 -19.47 -17.60
N PRO A 68 -4.55 -20.81 -17.59
CA PRO A 68 -3.47 -21.62 -18.15
C PRO A 68 -3.31 -21.25 -19.63
N PRO A 69 -2.08 -21.32 -20.19
CA PRO A 69 -1.85 -20.98 -21.58
C PRO A 69 -2.80 -21.79 -22.47
N VAL A 70 -3.47 -21.12 -23.40
CA VAL A 70 -4.22 -21.82 -24.45
C VAL A 70 -3.17 -22.54 -25.28
N GLU A 71 -3.24 -23.87 -25.32
CA GLU A 71 -2.41 -24.68 -26.20
C GLU A 71 -2.66 -24.24 -27.65
N SER A 72 -1.82 -23.33 -28.14
CA SER A 72 -1.66 -23.09 -29.55
C SER A 72 -0.93 -24.32 -30.10
N GLU A 73 -1.64 -25.20 -30.79
CA GLU A 73 -1.03 -26.24 -31.60
C GLU A 73 -0.01 -25.64 -32.58
N THR A 74 1.11 -26.36 -32.72
CA THR A 74 2.09 -26.38 -33.82
C THR A 74 3.32 -25.45 -33.78
N ALA A 75 4.43 -25.96 -33.21
CA ALA A 75 5.72 -26.19 -33.90
C ALA A 75 6.75 -26.88 -32.95
N PRO A 76 7.67 -27.72 -33.46
CA PRO A 76 8.15 -28.92 -32.77
C PRO A 76 9.36 -28.69 -31.84
N GLN A 77 9.38 -29.42 -30.73
CA GLN A 77 10.60 -29.72 -29.95
C GLN A 77 11.27 -31.00 -30.47
N PRO A 78 12.62 -31.07 -30.53
CA PRO A 78 13.39 -32.29 -30.33
C PRO A 78 14.00 -32.27 -28.91
N THR A 79 13.44 -33.01 -27.94
CA THR A 79 13.75 -34.40 -27.52
C THR A 79 15.14 -34.63 -26.92
N GLU A 80 15.12 -35.34 -25.77
CA GLU A 80 16.17 -36.07 -25.02
C GLU A 80 16.63 -35.41 -23.71
N ARG A 81 16.56 -36.03 -22.51
CA ARG A 81 16.20 -37.41 -22.12
C ARG A 81 16.00 -37.46 -20.58
N GLU A 82 14.95 -38.16 -20.16
CA GLU A 82 14.69 -38.74 -18.83
C GLU A 82 15.70 -39.89 -18.48
N PRO A 83 15.69 -40.59 -17.30
CA PRO A 83 14.52 -40.91 -16.45
C PRO A 83 14.69 -41.06 -14.90
N ALA A 84 13.52 -41.22 -14.27
CA ALA A 84 13.19 -41.99 -13.06
C ALA A 84 13.59 -41.40 -11.67
N ASP A 85 12.76 -41.44 -10.64
CA ASP A 85 11.72 -42.43 -10.32
C ASP A 85 10.62 -41.83 -9.42
N ALA A 86 9.43 -42.43 -9.50
CA ALA A 86 8.21 -42.05 -8.83
C ALA A 86 8.18 -42.51 -7.36
N THR A 87 7.31 -41.92 -6.52
CA THR A 87 6.17 -42.63 -5.90
C THR A 87 5.25 -41.65 -5.14
N MET A 88 3.95 -41.84 -5.40
CA MET A 88 2.74 -41.31 -4.76
C MET A 88 2.79 -41.14 -3.23
N THR A 89 1.97 -40.22 -2.70
CA THR A 89 0.78 -40.55 -1.88
C THR A 89 -0.07 -39.31 -1.64
N ALA A 90 -1.36 -39.43 -1.98
CA ALA A 90 -2.43 -38.51 -1.62
C ALA A 90 -2.78 -38.65 -0.14
N MET A 91 -3.05 -37.55 0.56
CA MET A 91 -3.98 -37.54 1.69
C MET A 91 -4.64 -36.17 1.83
N THR A 92 -5.96 -36.21 1.68
CA THR A 92 -6.96 -35.25 2.12
C THR A 92 -6.83 -34.89 3.60
N ALA A 93 -7.11 -33.63 3.96
CA ALA A 93 -7.76 -33.29 5.22
C ALA A 93 -8.41 -31.90 5.10
N GLU A 94 -9.74 -31.90 5.16
CA GLU A 94 -10.57 -30.75 5.46
C GLU A 94 -10.21 -30.19 6.84
N THR A 95 -10.04 -28.88 6.96
CA THR A 95 -10.13 -28.19 8.25
C THR A 95 -11.31 -27.24 8.19
N ILE A 96 -12.40 -27.73 8.79
CA ILE A 96 -13.62 -27.02 9.14
C ILE A 96 -13.27 -26.01 10.24
N TYR A 97 -13.47 -24.71 9.98
CA TYR A 97 -13.44 -23.69 11.02
C TYR A 97 -14.85 -23.54 11.62
N PRO A 98 -15.01 -23.58 12.95
CA PRO A 98 -16.30 -23.35 13.57
C PRO A 98 -16.65 -21.85 13.57
N MET A 99 -17.89 -21.54 13.17
CA MET A 99 -18.56 -20.26 13.44
C MET A 99 -18.70 -20.06 14.95
N GLU A 100 -18.12 -19.00 15.49
CA GLU A 100 -18.48 -18.50 16.81
C GLU A 100 -19.69 -17.56 16.71
N GLN A 101 -20.62 -17.79 17.63
CA GLN A 101 -21.95 -17.22 17.70
C GLN A 101 -21.89 -15.75 18.14
N ILE A 102 -22.67 -14.92 17.45
CA ILE A 102 -22.89 -13.52 17.81
C ILE A 102 -24.02 -13.50 18.84
N ASP A 103 -23.66 -13.43 20.13
CA ASP A 103 -24.63 -13.17 21.18
C ASP A 103 -24.97 -11.67 21.23
N THR A 104 -26.25 -11.40 21.04
CA THR A 104 -26.85 -10.07 21.10
C THR A 104 -27.09 -9.72 22.56
N VAL A 105 -26.44 -8.67 23.07
CA VAL A 105 -26.78 -8.12 24.40
C VAL A 105 -27.04 -6.62 24.28
N ALA A 106 -28.17 -6.22 24.85
CA ALA A 106 -28.82 -4.94 24.71
C ALA A 106 -28.16 -3.78 25.47
N PHE A 107 -28.51 -2.58 25.01
CA PHE A 107 -28.26 -1.27 25.59
C PHE A 107 -28.50 -1.17 27.10
N THR A 108 -27.56 -0.52 27.80
CA THR A 108 -27.85 0.51 28.82
C THR A 108 -26.63 1.42 28.99
N GLN A 109 -26.78 2.72 28.70
CA GLN A 109 -25.90 3.77 29.22
C GLN A 109 -26.17 3.97 30.73
N PRO A 110 -25.15 4.31 31.52
CA PRO A 110 -25.18 5.65 32.12
C PRO A 110 -23.82 6.37 32.10
N SER A 111 -23.89 7.68 31.91
CA SER A 111 -22.80 8.65 31.90
C SER A 111 -21.94 8.62 33.16
N VAL A 112 -20.63 8.46 32.97
CA VAL A 112 -19.60 9.16 33.74
C VAL A 112 -18.53 9.57 32.74
N TYR A 113 -18.28 10.87 32.60
CA TYR A 113 -17.16 11.38 31.80
C TYR A 113 -15.85 11.15 32.57
N PRO A 114 -14.85 10.52 31.97
CA PRO A 114 -13.48 10.97 32.06
C PRO A 114 -13.08 11.65 30.74
N GLU A 115 -12.07 12.49 30.83
CA GLU A 115 -11.50 13.32 29.77
C GLU A 115 -11.48 12.65 28.39
N ALA A 116 -11.68 13.48 27.37
CA ALA A 116 -11.59 13.10 25.98
C ALA A 116 -10.33 12.27 25.71
N PHE A 117 -10.48 10.95 25.70
CA PHE A 117 -9.63 10.08 24.92
C PHE A 117 -9.87 10.54 23.48
N GLN A 118 -8.98 11.41 23.02
CA GLN A 118 -8.75 11.63 21.60
C GLN A 118 -8.62 10.22 21.02
N GLY A 119 -9.65 9.79 20.31
CA GLY A 119 -9.61 8.53 19.59
C GLY A 119 -8.32 8.56 18.79
N GLN A 120 -7.45 7.58 19.06
CA GLN A 120 -6.22 7.36 18.32
C GLN A 120 -6.60 7.28 16.85
N SER A 121 -6.55 8.43 16.18
CA SER A 121 -6.57 8.45 14.74
C SER A 121 -5.30 7.72 14.35
N PRO A 122 -5.37 6.66 13.53
CA PRO A 122 -4.20 5.85 13.24
C PRO A 122 -3.09 6.78 12.77
N VAL A 123 -2.01 6.84 13.55
CA VAL A 123 -0.87 7.69 13.24
C VAL A 123 -0.37 7.23 11.88
N SER A 124 -0.55 8.09 10.90
CA SER A 124 -0.26 7.80 9.51
C SER A 124 0.77 8.80 9.01
N LEU A 125 1.55 8.35 8.03
CA LEU A 125 2.53 9.20 7.37
C LEU A 125 1.84 10.41 6.70
N GLN A 126 0.59 10.26 6.27
CA GLN A 126 -0.25 11.36 5.76
C GLN A 126 -0.51 12.45 6.82
N LEU A 127 -0.83 12.05 8.06
CA LEU A 127 -1.07 13.00 9.15
C LEU A 127 0.21 13.78 9.51
N PHE A 128 1.36 13.09 9.51
CA PHE A 128 2.68 13.72 9.64
C PHE A 128 2.92 14.74 8.52
N THR A 129 2.74 14.36 7.25
CA THR A 129 2.97 15.24 6.10
C THR A 129 2.10 16.50 6.18
N ARG A 130 0.82 16.35 6.54
CA ARG A 130 -0.09 17.48 6.74
C ARG A 130 0.38 18.43 7.84
N GLN A 131 0.88 17.90 8.95
CA GLN A 131 1.40 18.72 10.06
C GLN A 131 2.66 19.48 9.67
N VAL A 132 3.57 18.84 8.93
CA VAL A 132 4.77 19.50 8.40
C VAL A 132 4.39 20.62 7.43
N GLN A 133 3.44 20.38 6.52
CA GLN A 133 2.94 21.39 5.58
C GLN A 133 2.25 22.57 6.28
N ALA A 134 1.52 22.30 7.37
CA ALA A 134 0.92 23.32 8.21
C ALA A 134 1.96 24.12 9.04
N GLY A 135 3.24 23.74 8.98
CA GLY A 135 4.32 24.36 9.75
C GLY A 135 4.41 23.92 11.21
N ASP A 136 3.57 22.97 11.64
CA ASP A 136 3.53 22.47 13.01
C ASP A 136 4.49 21.30 13.20
N VAL A 137 5.77 21.64 13.41
CA VAL A 137 6.85 20.66 13.65
C VAL A 137 6.69 19.93 14.97
N ALA A 138 6.06 20.57 15.97
CA ALA A 138 5.85 19.96 17.27
C ALA A 138 4.82 18.82 17.18
N ALA A 139 3.69 19.06 16.51
CA ALA A 139 2.73 18.00 16.23
C ALA A 139 3.31 16.93 15.30
N ALA A 140 4.04 17.33 14.25
CA ALA A 140 4.71 16.40 13.34
C ALA A 140 5.70 15.48 14.04
N GLY A 141 6.49 16.02 14.99
CA GLY A 141 7.43 15.24 15.80
C GLY A 141 6.73 14.21 16.69
N ARG A 142 5.60 14.56 17.31
CA ARG A 142 4.81 13.60 18.12
C ARG A 142 4.24 12.46 17.28
N SER A 143 3.70 12.79 16.11
CA SER A 143 3.22 11.79 15.16
C SER A 143 4.36 10.90 14.67
N LEU A 144 5.55 11.46 14.42
CA LEU A 144 6.74 10.67 14.07
C LEU A 144 7.21 9.78 15.21
N ALA A 145 7.22 10.28 16.45
CA ALA A 145 7.62 9.52 17.64
C ALA A 145 6.75 8.27 17.78
N GLU A 146 5.44 8.47 17.67
CA GLU A 146 4.50 7.36 17.74
C GLU A 146 4.65 6.43 16.54
N LEU A 147 4.85 6.93 15.31
CA LEU A 147 4.97 6.11 14.10
C LEU A 147 6.25 5.26 14.05
N PHE A 148 7.38 5.87 14.41
CA PHE A 148 8.72 5.28 14.30
C PHE A 148 9.20 4.61 15.58
N ASP A 149 8.43 4.71 16.66
CA ASP A 149 8.81 4.23 18.00
C ASP A 149 10.14 4.85 18.47
N LEU A 150 10.22 6.18 18.33
CA LEU A 150 11.39 6.99 18.69
C LEU A 150 11.09 7.89 19.89
N ASP A 151 12.14 8.28 20.62
CA ASP A 151 12.03 9.32 21.64
C ASP A 151 11.52 10.64 21.03
N GLU A 152 10.65 11.34 21.77
CA GLU A 152 10.02 12.57 21.30
C GLU A 152 11.05 13.65 20.91
N THR A 153 12.17 13.76 21.63
CA THR A 153 13.23 14.72 21.29
C THR A 153 13.91 14.38 19.97
N ARG A 154 14.10 13.09 19.69
CA ARG A 154 14.69 12.62 18.44
C ARG A 154 13.73 12.77 17.27
N ALA A 155 12.46 12.44 17.48
CA ALA A 155 11.42 12.59 16.48
C ALA A 155 11.19 14.06 16.08
N LEU A 156 11.28 15.00 17.03
CA LEU A 156 11.28 16.44 16.74
C LEU A 156 12.46 16.86 15.86
N ALA A 157 13.66 16.37 16.15
CA ALA A 157 14.84 16.64 15.31
C ALA A 157 14.69 16.07 13.89
N CYS A 158 14.10 14.87 13.75
CA CYS A 158 13.78 14.28 12.46
C CYS A 158 12.72 15.09 11.70
N ALA A 159 11.66 15.55 12.38
CA ALA A 159 10.62 16.39 11.78
C ALA A 159 11.19 17.74 11.31
N ALA A 160 12.09 18.34 12.10
CA ALA A 160 12.78 19.58 11.72
C ALA A 160 13.68 19.36 10.48
N THR A 161 14.46 18.27 10.46
CA THR A 161 15.31 17.91 9.32
C THR A 161 14.48 17.68 8.06
N PHE A 162 13.37 16.95 8.18
CA PHE A 162 12.44 16.70 7.08
C PHE A 162 11.86 17.99 6.52
N ARG A 163 11.45 18.93 7.39
CA ARG A 163 10.95 20.25 6.96
C ARG A 163 12.03 21.06 6.26
N ASP A 164 13.26 21.05 6.77
CA ASP A 164 14.38 21.78 6.19
C ASP A 164 14.75 21.21 4.80
N GLU A 165 14.70 19.88 4.63
CA GLU A 165 14.88 19.23 3.34
C GLU A 165 13.69 19.49 2.40
N LEU A 166 12.46 19.52 2.91
CA LEU A 166 11.27 19.87 2.13
C LEU A 166 11.35 21.29 1.54
N ASN A 167 11.90 22.24 2.30
CA ASN A 167 12.14 23.61 1.83
C ASN A 167 13.22 23.69 0.74
N LYS A 168 14.15 22.74 0.69
CA LYS A 168 15.20 22.68 -0.34
C LYS A 168 14.74 21.93 -1.58
N SER A 169 14.00 20.85 -1.41
CA SER A 169 13.58 19.95 -2.48
C SER A 169 12.18 19.39 -2.17
N PRO A 170 11.15 19.74 -2.96
CA PRO A 170 9.81 19.18 -2.76
C PRO A 170 9.76 17.66 -3.02
N ASP A 171 10.74 17.12 -3.75
CA ASP A 171 10.87 15.69 -4.05
C ASP A 171 11.02 14.80 -2.81
N VAL A 172 11.35 15.39 -1.65
CA VAL A 172 11.46 14.68 -0.36
C VAL A 172 10.11 14.03 0.02
N LEU A 173 8.98 14.62 -0.37
CA LEU A 173 7.66 14.00 -0.19
C LEU A 173 7.51 12.72 -1.00
N LEU A 174 7.92 12.73 -2.27
CA LEU A 174 7.87 11.56 -3.13
C LEU A 174 8.75 10.44 -2.57
N LYS A 175 9.94 10.77 -2.06
CA LYS A 175 10.84 9.84 -1.38
C LYS A 175 10.21 9.24 -0.11
N ALA A 176 9.50 10.05 0.67
CA ALA A 176 8.77 9.57 1.85
C ALA A 176 7.65 8.59 1.48
N PHE A 177 6.97 8.77 0.35
CA PHE A 177 6.00 7.80 -0.16
C PHE A 177 6.67 6.53 -0.70
N GLN A 178 7.80 6.66 -1.40
CA GLN A 178 8.60 5.53 -1.88
C GLN A 178 9.08 4.64 -0.72
N LEU A 179 9.35 5.22 0.46
CA LEU A 179 9.73 4.45 1.64
C LEU A 179 8.71 3.36 1.98
N ARG A 180 7.41 3.66 1.89
CA ARG A 180 6.35 2.65 2.13
C ARG A 180 6.41 1.52 1.11
N HIS A 181 6.66 1.85 -0.16
CA HIS A 181 6.79 0.86 -1.23
C HIS A 181 8.01 -0.05 -1.02
N GLU A 182 9.17 0.53 -0.69
CA GLU A 182 10.41 -0.22 -0.45
C GLU A 182 10.31 -1.14 0.77
N ILE A 183 9.55 -0.75 1.80
CA ILE A 183 9.29 -1.59 2.97
C ILE A 183 8.46 -2.81 2.59
N GLN A 184 7.43 -2.64 1.76
CA GLN A 184 6.55 -3.71 1.29
C GLN A 184 7.23 -4.64 0.27
N SER A 185 8.08 -4.08 -0.59
CA SER A 185 8.84 -4.86 -1.58
C SER A 185 9.98 -5.69 -0.94
N GLY A 186 10.26 -5.48 0.35
CA GLY A 186 11.30 -6.18 1.09
C GLY A 186 12.71 -5.59 0.91
N SER A 187 12.84 -4.47 0.21
CA SER A 187 14.10 -3.79 -0.07
C SER A 187 14.57 -2.95 1.13
N ALA A 188 15.18 -3.61 2.12
CA ALA A 188 15.65 -2.95 3.33
C ALA A 188 16.71 -1.88 3.07
N ASN A 189 17.63 -2.11 2.13
CA ASN A 189 18.73 -1.19 1.85
C ASN A 189 18.23 0.14 1.26
N SER A 190 17.30 0.10 0.30
CA SER A 190 16.68 1.30 -0.25
C SER A 190 15.91 2.07 0.81
N ALA A 191 15.16 1.37 1.66
CA ALA A 191 14.41 2.00 2.75
C ALA A 191 15.34 2.71 3.76
N LEU A 192 16.51 2.14 4.07
CA LEU A 192 17.50 2.78 4.94
C LEU A 192 18.09 4.05 4.31
N VAL A 193 18.37 4.04 3.00
CA VAL A 193 18.83 5.23 2.28
C VAL A 193 17.77 6.33 2.33
N LEU A 194 16.51 5.99 2.07
CA LEU A 194 15.40 6.95 2.13
C LEU A 194 15.18 7.51 3.54
N LEU A 195 15.32 6.68 4.58
CA LEU A 195 15.25 7.14 5.98
C LEU A 195 16.37 8.13 6.32
N TRP A 196 17.57 7.89 5.80
CA TRP A 196 18.68 8.82 5.98
C TRP A 196 18.45 10.13 5.24
N GLU A 197 18.07 10.08 3.97
CA GLU A 197 17.85 11.28 3.14
C GLU A 197 16.68 12.13 3.63
N CYS A 198 15.59 11.51 4.08
CA CYS A 198 14.38 12.24 4.48
C CYS A 198 14.42 12.69 5.94
N PHE A 199 14.92 11.85 6.85
CA PHE A 199 14.80 12.06 8.29
C PHE A 199 16.15 12.20 9.01
N GLY A 200 17.27 12.08 8.28
CA GLY A 200 18.62 12.14 8.86
C GLY A 200 18.95 10.98 9.79
N LEU A 201 18.20 9.88 9.73
CA LEU A 201 18.39 8.71 10.58
C LEU A 201 19.60 7.88 10.11
N GLN A 202 20.44 7.43 11.03
CA GLN A 202 21.66 6.67 10.71
C GLN A 202 21.88 5.49 11.67
N GLY A 203 22.58 4.47 11.16
CA GLY A 203 23.06 3.35 11.98
C GLY A 203 21.94 2.51 12.58
N MET A 204 21.98 2.32 13.90
CA MET A 204 21.02 1.45 14.59
C MET A 204 19.61 2.07 14.71
N GLU A 205 19.51 3.41 14.66
CA GLU A 205 18.21 4.10 14.73
C GLU A 205 17.36 3.79 13.50
N SER A 206 17.95 3.87 12.30
CA SER A 206 17.22 3.61 11.04
C SER A 206 16.79 2.14 10.91
N VAL A 207 17.57 1.20 11.46
CA VAL A 207 17.19 -0.23 11.51
C VAL A 207 16.02 -0.45 12.47
N GLY A 208 16.04 0.17 13.65
CA GLY A 208 14.93 0.09 14.61
C GLY A 208 13.63 0.63 14.01
N VAL A 209 13.68 1.81 13.40
CA VAL A 209 12.53 2.41 12.71
C VAL A 209 12.01 1.53 11.59
N LEU A 210 12.90 0.95 10.77
CA LEU A 210 12.50 0.07 9.68
C LEU A 210 11.75 -1.17 10.20
N GLN A 211 12.19 -1.73 11.32
CA GLN A 211 11.54 -2.87 11.95
C GLN A 211 10.17 -2.50 12.53
N SER A 212 10.09 -1.36 13.24
CA SER A 212 8.82 -0.83 13.76
C SER A 212 7.81 -0.56 12.64
N LEU A 213 8.25 0.01 11.52
CA LEU A 213 7.42 0.24 10.35
C LEU A 213 6.96 -1.07 9.69
N LYS A 214 7.85 -2.06 9.58
CA LYS A 214 7.49 -3.40 9.06
C LYS A 214 6.43 -4.07 9.92
N CYS A 215 6.56 -4.02 11.24
CA CYS A 215 5.58 -4.62 12.16
C CYS A 215 4.21 -3.94 12.14
N ARG A 216 4.12 -2.69 11.68
CA ARG A 216 2.85 -1.95 11.58
C ARG A 216 2.20 -1.98 10.20
N LEU A 217 2.98 -2.24 9.15
CA LEU A 217 2.51 -2.28 7.76
C LEU A 217 2.20 -3.70 7.26
N LEU A 218 2.65 -4.74 7.97
CA LEU A 218 2.36 -6.17 7.75
C LEU A 218 1.34 -6.67 8.77
#